data_AF-A7A890-F1
#
_entry.id   AF-A7A890-F1
#
_cell.length_a   1.000
_cell.length_b   1.000
_cell.length_c   1.000
_cell.angle_alpha   90.00
_cell.angle_beta   90.00
_cell.angle_gamma   90.00
#
_symmetry.space_group_name_H-M   'P 1'
#
loop_
_entity.id
_entity.type
_entity.pdbx_description
1 polymer ?
#
loop_
_entity_poly.entity_id
_entity_poly.type
_entity_poly.pdbx_seq_one_letter_code
_entity_poly.pdbx_strand_id
1 'polypeptide(L)'
;MSGDPNRVAGVCSGLPLGIQDLMWGTDNERVRNKSDRRILKSTARILCDMCPIQAECLAQSIIGREQHSRIGGIDVKARRLLRHRAEADGVDLDPSNPARTRNLTSWIRDHPELVREVREQSSTREGRRRRSEDQYAYRQRKTVESAQRPE
;
A
#
# COMPACT_ATOMS: atom_id res chain seq x y z
N MET A 1 -14.17 8.75 -26.46
CA MET A 1 -13.26 7.90 -25.66
C MET A 1 -14.10 6.82 -25.02
N SER A 2 -14.20 5.68 -25.68
CA SER A 2 -15.07 4.57 -25.28
C SER A 2 -14.43 3.82 -24.12
N GLY A 3 -14.87 4.11 -22.90
CA GLY A 3 -14.52 3.31 -21.72
C GLY A 3 -15.26 1.97 -21.79
N ASP A 4 -14.52 0.89 -21.65
CA ASP A 4 -15.04 -0.46 -21.47
C ASP A 4 -16.08 -0.46 -20.32
N PRO A 5 -17.37 -0.76 -20.59
CA PRO A 5 -18.45 -0.64 -19.62
C PRO A 5 -18.31 -1.60 -18.43
N ASN A 6 -17.32 -2.51 -18.46
CA ASN A 6 -17.07 -3.50 -17.42
C ASN A 6 -15.86 -3.20 -16.52
N ARG A 7 -15.18 -2.06 -16.69
CA ARG A 7 -14.16 -1.62 -15.72
C ARG A 7 -14.86 -1.02 -14.50
N VAL A 8 -15.03 -1.82 -13.46
CA VAL A 8 -15.41 -1.32 -12.14
C VAL A 8 -14.36 -0.29 -11.72
N ALA A 9 -14.74 0.98 -11.69
CA ALA A 9 -13.87 2.07 -11.32
C ALA A 9 -13.88 2.28 -9.81
N GLY A 10 -12.77 2.78 -9.26
CA GLY A 10 -12.67 3.03 -7.82
C GLY A 10 -13.61 4.17 -7.41
N VAL A 11 -14.06 4.16 -6.15
CA VAL A 11 -14.90 5.24 -5.59
C VAL A 11 -14.28 6.62 -5.81
N CYS A 12 -12.94 6.71 -5.75
CA CYS A 12 -12.21 7.94 -6.00
C CYS A 12 -12.42 8.53 -7.39
N SER A 13 -12.68 7.71 -8.41
CA SER A 13 -12.87 8.16 -9.80
C SER A 13 -14.15 8.95 -10.02
N GLY A 14 -15.15 8.80 -9.13
CA GLY A 14 -16.38 9.58 -9.17
C GLY A 14 -16.25 11.00 -8.63
N LEU A 15 -15.10 11.36 -8.04
CA LEU A 15 -14.85 12.70 -7.50
C LEU A 15 -14.22 13.60 -8.57
N PRO A 16 -14.46 14.92 -8.55
CA PRO A 16 -13.73 15.86 -9.40
C PRO A 16 -12.21 15.77 -9.16
N LEU A 17 -11.40 15.85 -10.23
CA LEU A 17 -9.94 15.72 -10.14
C LEU A 17 -9.31 16.65 -9.10
N GLY A 18 -9.76 17.91 -9.02
CA GLY A 18 -9.28 18.84 -8.01
C GLY A 18 -9.53 18.35 -6.57
N ILE A 19 -10.63 17.66 -6.30
CA ILE A 19 -10.90 17.06 -4.97
C ILE A 19 -10.04 15.81 -4.75
N GLN A 20 -9.85 14.99 -5.78
CA GLN A 20 -8.94 13.85 -5.72
C GLN A 20 -7.52 14.30 -5.33
N ASP A 21 -7.04 15.38 -5.95
CA ASP A 21 -5.67 15.83 -5.72
C ASP A 21 -5.40 16.28 -4.28
N LEU A 22 -6.40 16.93 -3.68
CA LEU A 22 -6.38 17.35 -2.28
C LEU A 22 -6.38 16.16 -1.32
N MET A 23 -7.20 15.14 -1.62
CA MET A 23 -7.44 13.99 -0.74
C MET A 23 -6.32 12.95 -0.78
N TRP A 24 -5.83 12.61 -1.98
CA TRP A 24 -4.71 11.68 -2.16
C TRP A 24 -3.34 12.36 -2.09
N GLY A 25 -3.32 13.69 -1.97
CA GLY A 25 -2.14 14.48 -1.63
C GLY A 25 -1.15 14.62 -2.77
N THR A 26 -1.62 14.61 -4.02
CA THR A 26 -0.87 15.01 -5.21
C THR A 26 -0.74 16.54 -5.29
N ASP A 27 -1.66 17.30 -4.68
CA ASP A 27 -1.61 18.77 -4.56
C ASP A 27 -1.75 19.24 -3.10
N ASN A 28 -0.73 18.94 -2.29
CA ASN A 28 -0.74 19.29 -0.86
C ASN A 28 -0.52 20.79 -0.59
N GLU A 29 -0.06 21.56 -1.57
CA GLU A 29 0.35 22.96 -1.39
C GLU A 29 -0.86 23.90 -1.36
N ARG A 30 -1.95 23.52 -2.02
CA ARG A 30 -3.22 24.25 -1.96
C ARG A 30 -3.85 24.30 -0.57
N VAL A 31 -3.58 23.32 0.30
CA VAL A 31 -4.13 23.28 1.68
C VAL A 31 -3.03 23.62 2.67
N ARG A 32 -2.96 24.91 3.04
CA ARG A 32 -1.90 25.43 3.91
C ARG A 32 -1.94 24.84 5.32
N ASN A 33 -3.13 24.56 5.85
CA ASN A 33 -3.30 24.04 7.19
C ASN A 33 -2.97 22.54 7.29
N LYS A 34 -2.08 22.17 8.23
CA LYS A 34 -1.69 20.78 8.47
C LYS A 34 -2.83 19.91 9.02
N SER A 35 -3.75 20.47 9.81
CA SER A 35 -4.92 19.71 10.31
C SER A 35 -5.84 19.31 9.17
N ASP A 36 -6.13 20.24 8.26
CA ASP A 36 -7.09 20.03 7.17
C ASP A 36 -6.53 19.03 6.16
N ARG A 37 -5.23 19.12 5.86
CA ARG A 37 -4.51 18.08 5.10
C ARG A 37 -4.63 16.70 5.74
N ARG A 38 -4.59 16.62 7.07
CA ARG A 38 -4.75 15.33 7.79
C ARG A 38 -6.18 14.81 7.65
N ILE A 39 -7.18 15.68 7.78
CA ILE A 39 -8.59 15.34 7.60
C ILE A 39 -8.82 14.80 6.19
N LEU A 40 -8.44 15.54 5.15
CA LEU A 40 -8.57 15.14 3.75
C LEU A 40 -7.92 13.77 3.47
N LYS A 41 -6.69 13.59 3.99
CA LYS A 41 -5.96 12.33 3.90
C LYS A 41 -6.66 11.18 4.63
N SER A 42 -7.34 11.45 5.73
CA SER A 42 -8.15 10.45 6.45
C SER A 42 -9.45 10.15 5.70
N THR A 43 -10.12 11.15 5.14
CA THR A 43 -11.31 10.95 4.30
C THR A 43 -10.99 10.09 3.08
N ALA A 44 -9.86 10.34 2.40
CA ALA A 44 -9.40 9.50 1.29
C ALA A 44 -9.25 8.03 1.68
N ARG A 45 -8.77 7.76 2.90
CA ARG A 45 -8.62 6.39 3.41
C ARG A 45 -9.98 5.74 3.63
N ILE A 46 -10.92 6.45 4.26
CA ILE A 46 -12.28 5.96 4.49
C ILE A 46 -12.94 5.58 3.16
N LEU A 47 -12.80 6.42 2.13
CA LEU A 47 -13.29 6.10 0.79
C LEU A 47 -12.62 4.86 0.18
N CYS A 48 -11.32 4.68 0.39
CA CYS A 48 -10.64 3.46 -0.05
C CYS A 48 -11.12 2.21 0.70
N ASP A 49 -11.42 2.31 1.99
CA ASP A 49 -11.89 1.17 2.81
C ASP A 49 -13.30 0.72 2.42
N MET A 50 -14.10 1.61 1.83
CA MET A 50 -15.43 1.31 1.28
C MET A 50 -15.37 1.01 -0.22
N CYS A 51 -14.19 1.00 -0.84
CA CYS A 51 -14.05 0.87 -2.29
C CYS A 51 -14.20 -0.60 -2.71
N PRO A 52 -15.17 -0.95 -3.58
CA PRO A 52 -15.39 -2.34 -3.99
C PRO A 52 -14.19 -3.00 -4.67
N ILE A 53 -13.31 -2.19 -5.27
CA ILE A 53 -12.11 -2.64 -5.98
C ILE A 53 -10.81 -2.40 -5.18
N GLN A 54 -10.89 -2.23 -3.85
CA GLN A 54 -9.71 -1.92 -3.04
C GLN A 54 -8.60 -2.96 -3.24
N ALA A 55 -8.96 -4.25 -3.26
CA ALA A 55 -8.00 -5.34 -3.42
C ALA A 55 -7.29 -5.30 -4.78
N GLU A 56 -8.04 -5.11 -5.86
CA GLU A 56 -7.53 -4.98 -7.22
C GLU A 56 -6.63 -3.76 -7.35
N CYS A 57 -7.07 -2.62 -6.81
CA CYS A 57 -6.32 -1.38 -6.81
C CYS A 57 -4.98 -1.54 -6.07
N LEU A 58 -4.98 -2.21 -4.91
CA LEU A 58 -3.78 -2.51 -4.16
C LEU A 58 -2.86 -3.47 -4.92
N ALA A 59 -3.39 -4.59 -5.42
CA ALA A 59 -2.62 -5.58 -6.16
C ALA A 59 -1.93 -4.98 -7.39
N GLN A 60 -2.68 -4.23 -8.21
CA GLN A 60 -2.14 -3.52 -9.37
C GLN A 60 -1.03 -2.55 -8.96
N SER A 61 -1.22 -1.76 -7.90
CA SER A 61 -0.23 -0.79 -7.45
C SER A 61 1.03 -1.43 -6.84
N ILE A 62 0.90 -2.59 -6.20
CA ILE A 62 2.02 -3.36 -5.64
C ILE A 62 2.84 -3.96 -6.77
N ILE A 63 2.18 -4.64 -7.70
CA ILE A 63 2.82 -5.26 -8.86
C ILE A 63 3.46 -4.22 -9.79
N GLY A 64 2.74 -3.12 -10.06
CA GLY A 64 3.21 -1.98 -10.85
C GLY A 64 4.26 -1.14 -10.14
N ARG A 65 4.60 -1.45 -8.87
CA ARG A 65 5.57 -0.72 -8.04
C ARG A 65 5.29 0.78 -8.01
N GLU A 66 4.03 1.14 -7.88
CA GLU A 66 3.57 2.51 -7.95
C GLU A 66 4.15 3.35 -6.80
N GLN A 67 4.66 4.55 -7.09
CA GLN A 67 5.30 5.46 -6.13
C GLN A 67 4.37 6.58 -5.63
N HIS A 68 3.15 6.69 -6.16
CA HIS A 68 2.15 7.63 -5.63
C HIS A 68 1.94 7.45 -4.11
N SER A 69 1.78 8.59 -3.43
CA SER A 69 1.89 8.68 -1.97
C SER A 69 0.86 7.82 -1.22
N ARG A 70 -0.32 7.60 -1.81
CA ARG A 70 -1.38 6.74 -1.26
C ARG A 70 -2.20 6.10 -2.38
N ILE A 71 -2.39 4.79 -2.32
CA ILE A 71 -3.27 4.01 -3.21
C ILE A 71 -3.94 2.93 -2.37
N GLY A 72 -5.22 2.65 -2.61
CA GLY A 72 -6.00 1.65 -1.87
C GLY A 72 -6.03 1.89 -0.35
N GLY A 73 -5.92 3.16 0.08
CA GLY A 73 -5.96 3.56 1.50
C GLY A 73 -4.62 3.48 2.23
N ILE A 74 -3.55 2.98 1.60
CA ILE A 74 -2.24 2.80 2.24
C ILE A 74 -1.11 3.47 1.45
N ASP A 75 -0.04 3.82 2.16
CA ASP A 75 1.14 4.47 1.56
C ASP A 75 2.10 3.45 0.91
N VAL A 76 3.11 3.95 0.19
CA VAL A 76 4.14 3.12 -0.47
C VAL A 76 4.80 2.12 0.49
N LYS A 77 5.06 2.53 1.74
CA LYS A 77 5.74 1.67 2.73
C LYS A 77 4.83 0.54 3.18
N ALA A 78 3.56 0.84 3.47
CA ALA A 78 2.56 -0.15 3.80
C ALA A 78 2.31 -1.13 2.65
N ARG A 79 2.30 -0.67 1.39
CA ARG A 79 2.22 -1.56 0.21
C ARG A 79 3.38 -2.55 0.13
N ARG A 80 4.61 -2.12 0.43
CA ARG A 80 5.78 -3.01 0.48
C ARG A 80 5.65 -4.05 1.60
N LEU A 81 5.17 -3.65 2.77
CA LEU A 81 4.92 -4.60 3.87
C LEU A 81 3.84 -5.62 3.50
N LEU A 82 2.76 -5.17 2.86
CA LEU A 82 1.67 -6.05 2.41
C LEU A 82 2.17 -7.07 1.38
N ARG A 83 3.01 -6.63 0.43
CA ARG A 83 3.69 -7.51 -0.52
C ARG A 83 4.52 -8.59 0.20
N HIS A 84 5.34 -8.20 1.16
CA HIS A 84 6.19 -9.15 1.87
C HIS A 84 5.39 -10.18 2.68
N ARG A 85 4.22 -9.80 3.22
CA ARG A 85 3.32 -10.75 3.87
C ARG A 85 2.74 -11.75 2.89
N ALA A 86 2.27 -11.27 1.73
CA ALA A 86 1.79 -12.17 0.66
C ALA A 86 2.88 -13.15 0.21
N GLU A 87 4.13 -12.69 0.03
CA GLU A 87 5.26 -13.55 -0.29
C GLU A 87 5.55 -14.58 0.83
N ALA A 88 5.46 -14.16 2.09
CA ALA A 88 5.64 -15.06 3.24
C ALA A 88 4.53 -16.12 3.35
N ASP A 89 3.31 -15.79 2.90
CA ASP A 89 2.17 -16.71 2.81
C ASP A 89 2.22 -17.60 1.54
N GLY A 90 3.27 -17.46 0.72
CA GLY A 90 3.48 -18.29 -0.47
C GLY A 90 2.77 -17.82 -1.73
N VAL A 91 2.26 -16.58 -1.77
CA VAL A 91 1.69 -16.01 -2.99
C VAL A 91 2.82 -15.78 -4.00
N ASP A 92 2.73 -16.43 -5.16
CA ASP A 92 3.68 -16.23 -6.25
C ASP A 92 3.47 -14.87 -6.94
N LEU A 93 4.42 -13.97 -6.71
CA LEU A 93 4.46 -12.62 -7.27
C LEU A 93 5.56 -12.43 -8.32
N ASP A 94 6.16 -13.51 -8.82
CA ASP A 94 7.27 -13.43 -9.76
C ASP A 94 6.89 -12.70 -11.06
N PRO A 95 7.76 -11.84 -11.61
CA PRO A 95 7.51 -11.14 -12.87
C PRO A 95 7.19 -12.05 -14.08
N SER A 96 7.60 -13.32 -14.06
CA SER A 96 7.27 -14.30 -15.08
C SER A 96 5.85 -14.86 -14.96
N ASN A 97 5.23 -14.80 -13.77
CA ASN A 97 3.88 -15.30 -13.56
C ASN A 97 2.84 -14.27 -14.05
N PRO A 98 2.07 -14.56 -15.12
CA PRO A 98 1.04 -13.65 -15.62
C PRO A 98 -0.16 -13.51 -14.67
N ALA A 99 -0.39 -14.49 -13.78
CA ALA A 99 -1.48 -14.49 -12.83
C ALA A 99 -1.16 -13.74 -11.53
N ARG A 100 0.06 -13.24 -11.32
CA ARG A 100 0.51 -12.61 -10.06
C ARG A 100 -0.44 -11.53 -9.51
N THR A 101 -0.99 -10.69 -10.39
CA THR A 101 -1.94 -9.63 -9.99
C THR A 101 -3.26 -10.23 -9.50
N ARG A 102 -3.76 -11.27 -10.18
CA ARG A 102 -4.99 -11.98 -9.78
C ARG A 102 -4.78 -12.74 -8.47
N ASN A 103 -3.64 -13.43 -8.32
CA ASN A 103 -3.29 -14.17 -7.12
C ASN A 103 -3.22 -13.23 -5.90
N LEU A 104 -2.51 -12.12 -6.04
CA LEU A 104 -2.43 -11.09 -5.00
C LEU A 104 -3.79 -10.46 -4.71
N THR A 105 -4.63 -10.22 -5.73
CA THR A 105 -5.99 -9.70 -5.54
C THR A 105 -6.82 -10.65 -4.69
N SER A 106 -6.81 -11.96 -4.99
CA SER A 106 -7.55 -12.96 -4.21
C SER A 106 -7.07 -12.96 -2.76
N TRP A 107 -5.76 -13.06 -2.55
CA TRP A 107 -5.17 -13.05 -1.21
C TRP A 107 -5.52 -11.77 -0.42
N ILE A 108 -5.51 -10.58 -1.04
CA ILE A 108 -5.93 -9.35 -0.34
C ILE A 108 -7.42 -9.38 0.04
N ARG A 109 -8.29 -9.99 -0.78
CA ARG A 109 -9.71 -10.13 -0.45
C ARG A 109 -9.94 -11.13 0.69
N ASP A 110 -9.10 -12.16 0.77
CA ASP A 110 -9.14 -13.16 1.82
C ASP A 110 -8.56 -12.63 3.14
N HIS A 111 -7.72 -11.58 3.08
CA HIS A 111 -7.02 -10.98 4.22
C HIS A 111 -7.18 -9.43 4.35
N PRO A 112 -8.41 -8.90 4.42
CA PRO A 112 -8.65 -7.46 4.49
C PRO A 112 -8.10 -6.81 5.78
N GLU A 113 -7.97 -7.56 6.87
CA GLU A 113 -7.38 -7.13 8.15
C GLU A 113 -5.91 -6.73 7.99
N LEU A 114 -5.14 -7.44 7.15
CA LEU A 114 -3.72 -7.15 6.95
C LEU A 114 -3.51 -5.76 6.33
N VAL A 115 -4.46 -5.26 5.53
CA VAL A 115 -4.43 -3.89 4.97
C VAL A 115 -4.48 -2.84 6.10
N ARG A 116 -5.27 -3.09 7.15
CA ARG A 116 -5.37 -2.21 8.33
C ARG A 116 -4.10 -2.30 9.18
N GLU A 117 -3.57 -3.49 9.39
CA GLU A 117 -2.36 -3.68 10.18
C GLU A 117 -1.12 -3.03 9.55
N VAL A 118 -0.88 -3.24 8.24
CA VAL A 118 0.29 -2.62 7.58
C VAL A 118 0.22 -1.09 7.62
N ARG A 119 -1.00 -0.53 7.64
CA ARG A 119 -1.26 0.90 7.76
C ARG A 119 -0.90 1.40 9.16
N GLU A 120 -1.28 0.69 10.21
CA GLU A 120 -0.92 1.05 11.59
C GLU A 120 0.59 0.98 11.81
N GLN A 121 1.24 -0.06 11.27
CA GLN A 121 2.68 -0.21 11.30
C GLN A 121 3.41 0.89 10.51
N SER A 122 2.85 1.34 9.37
CA SER A 122 3.47 2.42 8.58
C SER A 122 3.32 3.80 9.23
N SER A 123 2.17 4.06 9.86
CA SER A 123 1.74 5.41 10.25
C SER A 123 2.07 5.78 11.70
N THR A 124 2.05 4.84 12.64
CA THR A 124 2.22 5.12 14.08
C THR A 124 3.69 5.29 14.49
N ARG A 125 3.93 6.04 15.57
CA ARG A 125 5.28 6.18 16.18
C ARG A 125 5.78 4.82 16.69
N GLU A 126 4.89 4.04 17.30
CA GLU A 126 5.12 2.66 17.73
C GLU A 126 5.53 1.75 16.56
N GLY A 127 4.79 1.79 15.45
CA GLY A 127 5.08 1.03 14.24
C GLY A 127 6.37 1.48 13.53
N ARG A 128 6.76 2.76 13.65
CA ARG A 128 8.10 3.22 13.24
C ARG A 128 9.19 2.68 14.15
N ARG A 129 8.96 2.63 15.47
CA ARG A 129 9.90 2.07 16.45
C ARG A 129 10.13 0.57 16.24
N ARG A 130 9.06 -0.23 16.21
CA ARG A 130 9.14 -1.69 15.95
C ARG A 130 9.89 -2.01 14.66
N ARG A 131 9.58 -1.29 13.57
CA ARG A 131 10.34 -1.46 12.31
C ARG A 131 11.80 -1.08 12.41
N SER A 132 12.14 -0.06 13.20
CA SER A 132 13.53 0.32 13.45
C SER A 132 14.26 -0.80 14.19
N GLU A 133 13.59 -1.43 15.15
CA GLU A 133 14.09 -2.59 15.90
C GLU A 133 14.25 -3.81 14.98
N ASP A 134 13.27 -4.11 14.14
CA ASP A 134 13.34 -5.20 13.15
C ASP A 134 14.48 -4.98 12.15
N GLN A 135 14.66 -3.75 11.65
CA GLN A 135 15.78 -3.40 10.76
C GLN A 135 17.14 -3.51 11.44
N TYR A 136 17.22 -3.16 12.74
CA TYR A 136 18.43 -3.33 13.52
C TYR A 136 18.74 -4.82 13.69
N ALA A 137 17.76 -5.63 14.07
CA ALA A 137 17.90 -7.07 14.24
C ALA A 137 18.27 -7.79 12.93
N TYR A 138 17.68 -7.38 11.80
CA TYR A 138 18.05 -7.91 10.49
C TYR A 138 19.48 -7.56 10.10
N ARG A 139 19.91 -6.30 10.30
CA ARG A 139 21.30 -5.88 10.04
C ARG A 139 22.28 -6.68 10.89
N GLN A 140 22.00 -6.84 12.18
CA GLN A 140 22.81 -7.65 13.09
C GLN A 140 22.96 -9.10 12.60
N ARG A 141 21.85 -9.75 12.22
CA ARG A 141 21.88 -11.11 11.62
C ARG A 141 22.74 -11.16 10.37
N LYS A 142 22.58 -10.20 9.45
CA LYS A 142 23.38 -10.11 8.22
C LYS A 142 24.88 -9.94 8.51
N THR A 143 25.26 -9.10 9.48
CA THR A 143 26.68 -8.94 9.88
C THR A 143 27.26 -10.20 10.49
N VAL A 144 26.49 -10.93 11.31
CA VAL A 144 26.94 -12.20 11.90
C VAL A 144 27.10 -13.28 10.81
N GLU A 145 26.13 -13.38 9.89
CA GLU A 145 26.15 -14.32 8.76
C GLU A 145 27.33 -14.06 7.80
N SER A 146 27.70 -12.80 7.59
CA SER A 146 28.86 -12.44 6.76
C SER A 146 30.20 -12.61 7.47
N ALA A 147 30.24 -12.56 8.81
CA ALA A 147 31.43 -12.88 9.59
C ALA A 147 31.68 -14.40 9.72
N GLN A 148 30.68 -15.24 9.46
CA GLN A 148 30.74 -16.70 9.61
C GLN A 148 31.00 -17.47 8.31
N ARG A 149 31.11 -16.80 7.15
CA ARG A 149 31.56 -17.42 5.90
C ARG A 149 33.10 -17.39 5.84
N PRO A 150 33.80 -18.52 5.99
CA PRO A 150 35.21 -18.60 5.64
C PRO A 150 35.36 -18.58 4.11
N GLU A 151 36.47 -18.04 3.61
CA GLU A 151 36.88 -18.10 2.20
C GLU A 151 37.07 -19.54 1.70
#